data_AF-A0A059F4D9-F1
#
_entry.id   AF-A0A059F4D9-F1
#
_cell.length_a   1.000
_cell.length_b   1.000
_cell.length_c   1.000
_cell.angle_alpha   90.00
_cell.angle_beta   90.00
_cell.angle_gamma   90.00
#
_symmetry.space_group_name_H-M   'P 1'
#
loop_
_entity.id
_entity.type
_entity.pdbx_description
1 polymer ?
#
loop_
_entity_poly.entity_id
_entity_poly.type
_entity_poly.pdbx_seq_one_letter_code
_entity_poly.pdbx_strand_id
1 'polypeptide(L)'
;MLEKDYFSILGLQKQFDICKIQLEKNYFDLSKSSKDPALLNEAYSTLKNDYKRANVLYNLNNSKTINDKVSTEFLNEVIELEDKIDQADHKELLVLKLKIEDKIKECKFNYFKKDYLNRWRYFLRLEEFVEKRLEEFE
;
A
#
# COMPACT_ATOMS: atom_id res chain seq x y z
N MET A 1 -15.32 -5.80 -14.06
CA MET A 1 -14.70 -4.48 -14.29
C MET A 1 -13.37 -4.73 -14.97
N LEU A 2 -13.15 -4.18 -16.17
CA LEU A 2 -11.81 -4.14 -16.76
C LEU A 2 -10.94 -3.29 -15.84
N GLU A 3 -9.88 -3.87 -15.30
CA GLU A 3 -8.96 -3.14 -14.43
C GLU A 3 -8.22 -2.09 -15.26
N LYS A 4 -8.27 -0.86 -14.79
CA LYS A 4 -7.76 0.29 -15.53
C LYS A 4 -6.23 0.23 -15.54
N ASP A 5 -5.65 0.22 -16.72
CA ASP A 5 -4.20 0.24 -16.90
C ASP A 5 -3.65 1.66 -16.65
N TYR A 6 -3.51 2.00 -15.37
CA TYR A 6 -3.01 3.32 -14.95
C TYR A 6 -1.58 3.60 -15.42
N PHE A 7 -0.78 2.55 -15.67
CA PHE A 7 0.56 2.70 -16.23
C PHE A 7 0.51 3.29 -17.63
N SER A 8 -0.37 2.75 -18.48
CA SER A 8 -0.58 3.28 -19.84
C SER A 8 -1.13 4.71 -19.83
N ILE A 9 -2.03 5.04 -18.89
CA ILE A 9 -2.58 6.40 -18.76
C ILE A 9 -1.49 7.43 -18.46
N LEU A 10 -0.52 7.07 -17.62
CA LEU A 10 0.59 7.94 -17.22
C LEU A 10 1.85 7.73 -18.06
N GLY A 11 1.80 6.95 -19.15
CA GLY A 11 2.93 6.72 -20.04
C GLY A 11 4.13 6.05 -19.34
N LEU A 12 3.87 5.13 -18.40
CA LEU A 12 4.88 4.40 -17.64
C LEU A 12 4.92 2.92 -18.03
N GLN A 13 6.08 2.30 -17.84
CA GLN A 13 6.22 0.86 -17.95
C GLN A 13 5.51 0.15 -16.77
N LYS A 14 4.93 -1.03 -17.05
CA LYS A 14 4.21 -1.86 -16.08
C LYS A 14 5.16 -2.59 -15.15
N GLN A 15 5.74 -1.86 -14.21
CA GLN A 15 6.66 -2.40 -13.23
C GLN A 15 6.39 -1.83 -11.85
N PHE A 16 6.77 -2.57 -10.81
CA PHE A 16 6.56 -2.14 -9.44
C PHE A 16 7.48 -1.00 -9.04
N ASP A 17 8.74 -1.03 -9.45
CA ASP A 17 9.67 0.06 -9.16
C ASP A 17 9.58 1.12 -10.26
N ILE A 18 8.88 2.22 -9.98
CA ILE A 18 8.70 3.32 -10.93
C ILE A 18 9.49 4.55 -10.48
N CYS A 19 10.00 5.30 -11.45
CA CYS A 19 10.62 6.60 -11.18
C CYS A 19 9.54 7.61 -10.75
N LYS A 20 9.51 7.98 -9.46
CA LYS A 20 8.52 8.93 -8.91
C LYS A 20 8.62 10.32 -9.54
N ILE A 21 9.83 10.76 -9.90
CA ILE A 21 10.06 12.03 -10.61
C ILE A 21 9.39 11.99 -11.99
N GLN A 22 9.54 10.88 -12.71
CA GLN A 22 8.90 10.70 -14.02
C GLN A 22 7.38 10.63 -13.89
N LEU A 23 6.86 9.94 -12.87
CA LEU A 23 5.42 9.89 -12.57
C LEU A 23 4.84 11.29 -12.36
N GLU A 24 5.49 12.10 -11.52
CA GLU A 24 5.05 13.47 -11.23
C GLU A 24 5.11 14.37 -12.46
N LYS A 25 6.17 14.26 -13.25
CA LYS A 25 6.30 14.99 -14.52
C LYS A 25 5.17 14.63 -15.50
N ASN A 26 4.94 13.34 -15.72
CA ASN A 26 3.90 12.87 -16.64
C ASN A 26 2.51 13.32 -16.19
N TYR A 27 2.23 13.21 -14.88
CA TYR A 27 0.99 13.71 -14.30
C TYR A 27 0.80 15.21 -14.55
N PHE A 28 1.81 16.03 -14.27
CA PHE A 28 1.73 17.48 -14.46
C PHE A 28 1.49 17.86 -15.92
N ASP A 29 2.19 17.24 -16.86
CA ASP A 29 2.04 17.53 -18.29
C ASP A 29 0.66 17.11 -18.81
N LEU A 30 0.17 15.94 -18.41
CA LEU A 30 -1.16 15.46 -18.78
C LEU A 30 -2.28 16.27 -18.12
N SER A 31 -2.07 16.79 -16.90
CA SER A 31 -3.09 17.55 -16.15
C SER A 31 -3.54 18.82 -16.88
N LYS A 32 -2.67 19.40 -17.70
CA LYS A 32 -2.94 20.61 -18.51
C LYS A 32 -3.91 20.38 -19.66
N SER A 33 -4.06 19.13 -20.11
CA SER A 33 -4.80 18.79 -21.34
C SER A 33 -5.72 17.58 -21.18
N SER A 34 -5.85 17.02 -19.97
CA SER A 34 -6.63 15.82 -19.72
C SER A 34 -8.13 16.08 -19.94
N LYS A 35 -8.74 15.21 -20.73
CA LYS A 35 -10.20 15.16 -20.91
C LYS A 35 -10.92 14.51 -19.72
N ASP A 36 -10.19 13.77 -18.90
CA ASP A 36 -10.69 13.13 -17.68
C ASP A 36 -9.69 13.35 -16.52
N PRO A 37 -9.78 14.51 -15.83
CA PRO A 37 -8.92 14.82 -14.70
C PRO A 37 -9.13 13.87 -13.52
N ALA A 38 -10.34 13.34 -13.33
CA ALA A 38 -10.65 12.43 -12.23
C ALA A 38 -9.89 11.11 -12.39
N LEU A 39 -9.93 10.53 -13.60
CA LEU A 39 -9.17 9.32 -13.92
C LEU A 39 -7.66 9.54 -13.81
N LEU A 40 -7.16 10.69 -14.26
CA LEU A 40 -5.73 11.01 -14.15
C LEU A 40 -5.28 11.12 -12.69
N ASN A 41 -6.08 11.76 -11.83
CA ASN A 41 -5.82 11.87 -10.39
C ASN A 41 -5.86 10.50 -9.70
N GLU A 42 -6.82 9.66 -10.07
CA GLU A 42 -6.93 8.28 -9.60
C GLU A 42 -5.68 7.47 -10.00
N ALA A 43 -5.27 7.55 -11.27
CA ALA A 43 -4.07 6.88 -11.77
C ALA A 43 -2.82 7.33 -11.01
N TYR A 44 -2.65 8.64 -10.84
CA TYR A 44 -1.48 9.21 -10.17
C TYR A 44 -1.41 8.82 -8.70
N SER A 45 -2.51 9.00 -7.95
CA SER A 45 -2.56 8.63 -6.53
C SER A 45 -2.36 7.12 -6.30
N THR A 46 -2.86 6.30 -7.23
CA THR A 46 -2.71 4.84 -7.19
C THR A 46 -1.27 4.43 -7.48
N LEU A 47 -0.63 4.97 -8.52
CA LEU A 47 0.76 4.63 -8.84
C LEU A 47 1.76 5.27 -7.86
N LYS A 48 1.43 6.39 -7.22
CA LYS A 48 2.30 7.03 -6.20
C LYS A 48 2.39 6.20 -4.92
N ASN A 49 1.32 5.52 -4.54
CA ASN A 49 1.26 4.67 -3.35
C ASN A 49 1.72 3.24 -3.68
N ASP A 50 2.73 2.75 -2.97
CA ASP A 50 3.34 1.45 -3.24
C ASP A 50 2.35 0.29 -3.10
N TYR A 51 1.52 0.27 -2.05
CA TYR A 51 0.52 -0.76 -1.84
C TYR A 51 -0.56 -0.78 -2.95
N LYS A 52 -1.07 0.39 -3.33
CA LYS A 52 -2.05 0.53 -4.41
C LYS A 52 -1.45 0.10 -5.75
N ARG A 53 -0.23 0.54 -6.05
CA ARG A 53 0.52 0.15 -7.26
C ARG A 53 0.75 -1.36 -7.33
N ALA A 54 1.15 -1.97 -6.22
CA ALA A 54 1.31 -3.42 -6.13
C ALA A 54 0.01 -4.17 -6.43
N ASN A 55 -1.11 -3.73 -5.86
CA ASN A 55 -2.42 -4.32 -6.14
C ASN A 55 -2.77 -4.23 -7.62
N VAL A 56 -2.63 -3.06 -8.26
CA VAL A 56 -2.90 -2.89 -9.70
C VAL A 56 -2.03 -3.83 -10.54
N LEU A 57 -0.73 -3.94 -10.25
CA LEU A 57 0.16 -4.85 -10.97
C LEU A 57 -0.20 -6.31 -10.79
N TYR A 58 -0.53 -6.71 -9.56
CA TYR A 58 -0.94 -8.09 -9.28
C TYR A 58 -2.18 -8.45 -10.08
N ASN A 59 -3.18 -7.57 -10.00
CA ASN A 59 -4.46 -7.67 -10.66
C ASN A 59 -4.35 -7.74 -12.19
N LEU A 60 -3.57 -6.84 -12.80
CA LEU A 60 -3.29 -6.87 -14.25
C LEU A 60 -2.66 -8.18 -14.73
N ASN A 61 -1.89 -8.87 -13.88
CA ASN A 61 -1.21 -10.12 -14.20
C ASN A 61 -2.03 -11.37 -13.82
N ASN A 62 -3.09 -11.23 -13.02
CA ASN A 62 -3.86 -12.33 -12.47
C ASN A 62 -5.35 -12.13 -12.79
N SER A 63 -5.84 -12.83 -13.82
CA SER A 63 -7.22 -12.69 -14.34
C SER A 63 -8.32 -13.29 -13.45
N LYS A 64 -8.01 -13.76 -12.24
CA LYS A 64 -8.95 -14.49 -11.37
C LYS A 64 -9.17 -13.78 -10.06
N THR A 65 -10.44 -13.77 -9.64
CA THR A 65 -10.89 -13.41 -8.29
C THR A 65 -10.28 -14.39 -7.29
N ILE A 66 -9.09 -14.07 -6.77
CA ILE A 66 -8.44 -14.86 -5.74
C ILE A 66 -8.95 -14.35 -4.40
N ASN A 67 -9.38 -15.29 -3.56
CA ASN A 67 -9.96 -15.07 -2.25
C ASN A 67 -9.11 -14.11 -1.39
N ASP A 68 -9.69 -13.03 -0.89
CA ASP A 68 -9.02 -12.01 -0.06
C ASP A 68 -8.77 -12.48 1.39
N LYS A 69 -8.93 -13.78 1.67
CA LYS A 69 -8.80 -14.33 3.03
C LYS A 69 -7.33 -14.50 3.40
N VAL A 70 -6.96 -13.92 4.53
CA VAL A 70 -5.75 -14.24 5.29
C VAL A 70 -6.03 -15.38 6.26
N SER A 71 -4.99 -16.04 6.77
CA SER A 71 -5.17 -17.14 7.72
C SER A 71 -5.60 -16.65 9.11
N THR A 72 -6.25 -17.51 9.89
CA THR A 72 -6.67 -17.20 11.25
C THR A 72 -5.46 -16.92 12.16
N GLU A 73 -4.36 -17.63 11.95
CA GLU A 73 -3.11 -17.44 12.70
C GLU A 73 -2.56 -16.03 12.48
N PHE A 74 -2.62 -15.52 11.25
CA PHE A 74 -2.23 -14.15 10.95
C PHE A 74 -3.17 -13.12 11.60
N LEU A 75 -4.49 -13.37 11.59
CA LEU A 75 -5.44 -12.48 12.25
C LEU A 75 -5.19 -12.39 13.76
N ASN A 76 -4.83 -13.51 14.40
CA ASN A 76 -4.44 -13.51 15.80
C ASN A 76 -3.14 -12.70 16.03
N GLU A 77 -2.14 -12.81 15.14
CA GLU A 77 -0.93 -11.97 15.20
C GLU A 77 -1.28 -10.48 15.14
N VAL A 78 -2.21 -10.10 14.27
CA VAL A 78 -2.67 -8.70 14.15
C VAL A 78 -3.34 -8.23 15.44
N ILE A 79 -4.25 -9.02 16.02
CA ILE A 79 -4.93 -8.67 17.27
C ILE A 79 -3.92 -8.52 18.42
N GLU A 80 -2.97 -9.46 18.54
CA GLU A 80 -1.92 -9.37 19.56
C GLU A 80 -1.03 -8.13 19.40
N LEU A 81 -0.80 -7.68 18.15
CA LEU A 81 -0.08 -6.45 17.90
C LEU A 81 -0.93 -5.24 18.28
N GLU A 82 -2.23 -5.22 17.97
CA GLU A 82 -3.14 -4.14 18.38
C GLU A 82 -3.17 -3.98 19.90
N ASP A 83 -3.30 -5.08 20.65
CA ASP A 83 -3.30 -5.04 22.12
C ASP A 83 -1.97 -4.50 22.68
N LYS A 84 -0.85 -4.87 22.06
CA LYS A 84 0.48 -4.36 22.44
C LYS A 84 0.60 -2.86 22.16
N ILE A 85 0.08 -2.38 21.04
CA ILE A 85 0.09 -0.95 20.68
C ILE A 85 -0.76 -0.14 21.65
N ASP A 86 -1.92 -0.68 22.03
CA ASP A 86 -2.85 -0.02 22.96
C ASP A 86 -2.23 0.14 24.35
N GLN A 87 -1.49 -0.86 24.83
CA GLN A 87 -0.90 -0.88 26.17
C GLN A 87 0.52 -0.30 26.25
N ALA A 88 1.18 -0.09 25.11
CA ALA A 88 2.58 0.32 25.04
C ALA A 88 2.81 1.75 25.56
N ASP A 89 3.97 1.94 26.22
CA ASP A 89 4.51 3.27 26.46
C ASP A 89 5.17 3.87 25.19
N HIS A 90 5.58 5.14 25.28
CA HIS A 90 6.20 5.83 24.14
C HIS A 90 7.42 5.08 23.55
N LYS A 91 8.26 4.48 24.40
CA LYS A 91 9.46 3.78 23.93
C LYS A 91 9.10 2.46 23.26
N GLU A 92 8.14 1.74 23.82
CA GLU A 92 7.62 0.50 23.24
C GLU A 92 6.92 0.76 21.90
N LEU A 93 6.18 1.86 21.77
CA LEU A 93 5.57 2.28 20.51
C LEU A 93 6.60 2.52 19.40
N LEU A 94 7.73 3.15 19.70
CA LEU A 94 8.82 3.31 18.72
C LEU A 94 9.38 1.97 18.25
N VAL A 95 9.50 0.98 19.15
CA VAL A 95 9.94 -0.37 18.79
C VAL A 95 8.90 -1.09 17.93
N LEU A 96 7.62 -0.96 18.30
CA LEU A 96 6.50 -1.53 17.53
C LEU A 96 6.40 -0.91 16.13
N LYS A 97 6.63 0.41 16.00
CA LYS A 97 6.69 1.11 14.72
C LYS A 97 7.72 0.47 13.79
N LEU A 98 8.97 0.33 14.25
CA LEU A 98 10.03 -0.31 13.46
C LEU A 98 9.68 -1.74 13.06
N LYS A 99 9.08 -2.52 13.97
CA LYS A 99 8.64 -3.88 13.68
C LYS A 99 7.57 -3.93 12.59
N ILE A 100 6.60 -3.02 12.61
CA ILE A 100 5.54 -2.93 11.60
C ILE A 100 6.13 -2.48 10.25
N GLU A 101 7.03 -1.50 10.26
CA GLU A 101 7.75 -1.05 9.06
C GLU A 101 8.52 -2.21 8.40
N ASP A 102 9.17 -3.08 9.18
CA ASP A 102 9.87 -4.25 8.63
C ASP A 102 8.90 -5.29 8.04
N LYS A 103 7.74 -5.49 8.66
CA LYS A 103 6.68 -6.35 8.11
C LYS A 103 6.11 -5.77 6.80
N ILE A 104 5.97 -4.44 6.70
CA ILE A 104 5.60 -3.75 5.47
C ILE A 104 6.66 -3.95 4.38
N LYS A 105 7.95 -3.83 4.72
CA LYS A 105 9.05 -4.10 3.77
C LYS A 105 9.02 -5.54 3.26
N GLU A 106 8.74 -6.51 4.12
CA GLU A 106 8.58 -7.92 3.72
C GLU A 106 7.42 -8.10 2.73
N CYS A 107 6.28 -7.46 2.99
CA CYS A 107 5.14 -7.47 2.08
C CYS A 107 5.47 -6.82 0.73
N LYS A 108 6.18 -5.69 0.77
CA LYS A 108 6.65 -4.99 -0.42
C LYS A 108 7.60 -5.84 -1.26
N PHE A 109 8.48 -6.63 -0.64
CA PHE A 109 9.36 -7.55 -1.37
C PHE A 109 8.59 -8.71 -2.02
N ASN A 110 7.53 -9.20 -1.35
CA ASN A 110 6.71 -10.32 -1.80
C ASN A 110 5.41 -9.88 -2.50
N TYR A 111 5.33 -8.65 -3.02
CA TYR A 111 4.10 -8.04 -3.53
C TYR A 111 3.41 -8.82 -4.67
N PHE A 112 4.15 -9.68 -5.36
CA PHE A 112 3.65 -10.55 -6.42
C PHE A 112 2.82 -11.74 -5.88
N LYS A 113 2.75 -11.93 -4.56
CA LYS A 113 1.91 -12.93 -3.89
C LYS A 113 0.71 -12.27 -3.23
N LYS A 114 -0.50 -12.77 -3.51
CA LYS A 114 -1.75 -12.21 -2.96
C LYS A 114 -1.81 -12.18 -1.43
N ASP A 115 -1.33 -13.23 -0.78
CA ASP A 115 -1.31 -13.30 0.68
C ASP A 115 -0.54 -12.11 1.30
N TYR A 116 0.63 -11.78 0.75
CA TYR A 116 1.40 -10.63 1.20
C TYR A 116 0.73 -9.29 0.91
N LEU A 117 0.00 -9.14 -0.20
CA LEU A 117 -0.83 -7.95 -0.43
C LEU A 117 -1.93 -7.82 0.62
N ASN A 118 -2.62 -8.92 0.93
CA ASN A 118 -3.69 -8.87 1.93
C ASN A 118 -3.12 -8.52 3.31
N ARG A 119 -1.98 -9.11 3.71
CA ARG A 119 -1.29 -8.79 4.97
C ARG A 119 -0.80 -7.35 5.02
N TRP A 120 -0.26 -6.83 3.91
CA TRP A 120 0.23 -5.44 3.83
C TRP A 120 -0.85 -4.45 4.26
N ARG A 121 -2.09 -4.65 3.83
CA ARG A 121 -3.22 -3.80 4.24
C ARG A 121 -3.40 -3.73 5.76
N TYR A 122 -3.26 -4.85 6.46
CA TYR A 122 -3.37 -4.88 7.92
C TYR A 122 -2.20 -4.16 8.57
N PHE A 123 -0.98 -4.34 8.07
CA PHE A 123 0.18 -3.64 8.61
C PHE A 123 0.13 -2.13 8.39
N LEU A 124 -0.39 -1.64 7.26
CA LEU A 124 -0.63 -0.20 7.06
C LEU A 124 -1.62 0.37 8.10
N ARG A 125 -2.68 -0.38 8.41
CA ARG A 125 -3.62 0.02 9.48
C ARG A 125 -2.93 0.05 10.85
N LEU A 126 -2.06 -0.91 11.15
CA LEU A 126 -1.32 -0.93 12.41
C LEU A 126 -0.28 0.20 12.49
N GLU A 127 0.35 0.55 11.38
CA GLU A 127 1.25 1.70 11.27
C GLU A 127 0.50 3.00 11.62
N GLU A 128 -0.65 3.24 10.99
CA GLU A 128 -1.52 4.38 11.32
C GLU A 128 -1.94 4.38 12.79
N PHE A 129 -2.23 3.20 13.37
CA PHE A 129 -2.61 3.09 14.78
C PHE A 129 -1.46 3.43 15.72
N VAL A 130 -0.24 2.96 15.44
CA VAL A 130 0.95 3.31 16.22
C VAL A 130 1.26 4.80 16.12
N GLU A 131 1.16 5.37 14.93
CA GLU A 131 1.41 6.81 14.73
C GLU A 131 0.45 7.66 15.55
N LYS A 132 -0.84 7.34 15.50
CA LYS A 132 -1.84 8.02 16.32
C LYS A 132 -1.55 7.90 17.83
N ARG A 133 -1.14 6.71 18.30
CA ARG A 133 -0.77 6.51 19.71
C ARG A 133 0.48 7.30 20.09
N LEU A 134 1.46 7.46 19.19
CA LEU A 134 2.65 8.27 19.43
C LEU A 134 2.31 9.76 19.56
N GLU A 135 1.39 10.28 18.75
CA GLU A 135 0.91 11.67 18.81
C GLU A 135 0.28 12.02 20.17
N GLU A 136 -0.25 11.05 20.92
CA GLU A 136 -0.82 11.27 22.26
C GLU A 136 0.25 11.56 23.34
N PHE A 137 1.53 11.35 23.04
CA PHE A 137 2.67 11.64 23.93
C PHE A 137 3.41 12.94 23.59
N GLU A 138 3.02 13.63 22.51
CA GLU A 138 3.57 14.93 22.09
C GLU A 138 2.84 16.10 22.76
#